data_AF-A0A954NRP4-F1
#
_entry.id   AF-A0A954NRP4-F1
#
_cell.length_a   1.000
_cell.length_b   1.000
_cell.length_c   1.000
_cell.angle_alpha   90.00
_cell.angle_beta   90.00
_cell.angle_gamma   90.00
#
_symmetry.space_group_name_H-M   'P 1'
#
loop_
_entity.id
_entity.type
_entity.pdbx_description
1 polymer ?
#
loop_
_entity_poly.entity_id
_entity_poly.type
_entity_poly.pdbx_seq_one_letter_code
_entity_poly.pdbx_strand_id
1 'polypeptide(L)'
;ELFTGGPVWLTRFLGVDPFKVTGGIRSVAPGNRFSYSSTEDGQLLIESEFQSGVDDEDATLINELRDLRFLSLEANPLGDSGIERFSALTELKDLNLANTQITDRALEFIATLQHLKTLNISHTHVSDDGIQQLIDMPNLESLDVSMTRVTPEGVRELKKRLPSCKIVE
;
A
#
# COMPACT_ATOMS: atom_id res chain seq x y z
N GLU A 1 -16.20 -20.23 4.31
CA GLU A 1 -16.61 -20.00 2.91
C GLU A 1 -15.40 -19.41 2.20
N LEU A 2 -14.98 -19.99 1.08
CA LEU A 2 -13.87 -19.46 0.30
C LEU A 2 -14.32 -18.13 -0.27
N PHE A 3 -13.64 -17.04 0.09
CA PHE A 3 -13.84 -15.71 -0.50
C PHE A 3 -13.61 -15.85 -2.02
N THR A 4 -14.69 -15.77 -2.79
CA THR A 4 -14.69 -15.91 -4.26
C THR A 4 -14.63 -14.58 -4.99
N GLY A 5 -14.59 -13.46 -4.26
CA GLY A 5 -14.35 -12.13 -4.81
C GLY A 5 -12.92 -11.69 -4.51
N GLY A 6 -12.15 -11.37 -5.54
CA GLY A 6 -10.88 -10.67 -5.34
C GLY A 6 -11.10 -9.28 -4.73
N PRO A 7 -10.03 -8.61 -4.27
CA PRO A 7 -10.18 -7.39 -3.49
C PRO A 7 -10.91 -6.30 -4.29
N VAL A 8 -12.05 -5.83 -3.81
CA VAL A 8 -12.92 -4.85 -4.52
C VAL A 8 -12.18 -3.51 -4.75
N TRP A 9 -11.22 -3.19 -3.88
CA TRP A 9 -10.33 -2.04 -4.08
C TRP A 9 -9.46 -2.22 -5.33
N LEU A 10 -9.07 -3.42 -5.73
CA LEU A 10 -8.25 -3.64 -6.94
C LEU A 10 -8.96 -3.14 -8.19
N THR A 11 -10.27 -3.41 -8.30
CA THR A 11 -11.10 -2.92 -9.41
C THR A 11 -11.42 -1.44 -9.28
N ARG A 12 -11.65 -0.96 -8.06
CA ARG A 12 -12.11 0.41 -7.79
C ARG A 12 -10.97 1.45 -7.80
N PHE A 13 -9.76 1.04 -7.42
CA PHE A 13 -8.59 1.91 -7.24
C PHE A 13 -7.58 1.75 -8.38
N LEU A 14 -7.29 0.53 -8.82
CA LEU A 14 -6.30 0.26 -9.87
C LEU A 14 -6.94 0.11 -11.26
N GLY A 15 -8.26 -0.05 -11.34
CA GLY A 15 -8.94 -0.39 -12.60
C GLY A 15 -8.52 -1.77 -13.14
N VAL A 16 -7.93 -2.61 -12.29
CA VAL A 16 -7.41 -3.94 -12.65
C VAL A 16 -8.44 -5.00 -12.28
N ASP A 17 -8.62 -5.96 -13.19
CA ASP A 17 -9.43 -7.15 -12.93
C ASP A 17 -8.74 -8.02 -11.86
N PRO A 18 -9.34 -8.20 -10.66
CA PRO A 18 -8.75 -9.04 -9.62
C PRO A 18 -8.52 -10.48 -10.08
N PHE A 19 -9.31 -10.96 -11.05
CA PHE A 19 -9.18 -12.31 -11.59
C PHE A 19 -7.98 -12.48 -12.55
N LYS A 20 -7.40 -11.38 -13.06
CA LYS A 20 -6.10 -11.43 -13.75
C LYS A 20 -4.93 -11.59 -12.79
N VAL A 21 -5.08 -11.11 -11.54
CA VAL A 21 -4.05 -11.23 -10.50
C VAL A 21 -4.10 -12.60 -9.83
N THR A 22 -5.29 -13.13 -9.57
CA THR A 22 -5.47 -14.45 -8.94
C THR A 22 -5.21 -15.63 -9.87
N GLY A 23 -5.03 -15.40 -11.18
CA GLY A 23 -4.51 -16.38 -12.13
C GLY A 23 -2.98 -16.55 -12.10
N GLY A 24 -2.28 -15.75 -11.29
CA GLY A 24 -0.83 -15.76 -11.14
C GLY A 24 -0.27 -16.96 -10.39
N ILE A 25 1.05 -17.15 -10.46
CA ILE A 25 1.75 -18.20 -9.72
C ILE A 25 1.60 -17.91 -8.22
N ARG A 26 0.78 -18.70 -7.53
CA ARG A 26 0.74 -18.69 -6.07
C ARG A 26 2.07 -19.17 -5.54
N SER A 27 2.77 -18.27 -4.89
CA SER A 27 4.02 -18.55 -4.20
C SER A 27 3.82 -18.35 -2.71
N VAL A 28 4.58 -19.09 -1.92
CA VAL A 28 4.54 -19.02 -0.47
C VAL A 28 5.87 -18.44 -0.01
N ALA A 29 5.80 -17.41 0.84
CA ALA A 29 7.00 -16.81 1.39
C ALA A 29 7.79 -17.84 2.22
N PRO A 30 9.14 -17.73 2.29
CA PRO A 30 9.95 -18.62 3.10
C PRO A 30 9.41 -18.76 4.52
N GLY A 31 9.34 -20.00 5.02
CA GLY A 31 8.77 -20.29 6.34
C GLY A 31 7.24 -20.33 6.40
N ASN A 32 6.56 -20.31 5.24
CA ASN A 32 5.09 -20.30 5.15
C ASN A 32 4.46 -19.18 5.97
N ARG A 33 5.00 -17.96 5.91
CA ARG A 33 4.43 -16.84 6.69
C ARG A 33 3.26 -16.12 6.02
N PHE A 34 3.25 -16.10 4.68
CA PHE A 34 2.14 -15.60 3.88
C PHE A 34 2.18 -16.19 2.48
N SER A 35 1.03 -16.19 1.81
CA SER A 35 0.96 -16.51 0.39
C SER A 35 0.91 -15.23 -0.42
N TYR A 36 1.35 -15.29 -1.67
CA TYR A 36 1.22 -14.18 -2.58
C TYR A 36 1.00 -14.68 -4.00
N SER A 37 0.24 -13.92 -4.79
CA SER A 37 0.07 -14.15 -6.22
C SER A 37 0.87 -13.10 -6.98
N SER A 38 1.79 -13.54 -7.85
CA SER A 38 2.49 -12.66 -8.78
C SER A 38 1.92 -12.81 -10.20
N THR A 39 1.83 -11.70 -10.92
CA THR A 39 1.53 -11.68 -12.36
C THR A 39 2.82 -11.46 -13.17
N GLU A 40 2.79 -11.81 -14.45
CA GLU A 40 3.91 -11.57 -15.38
C GLU A 40 4.33 -10.09 -15.47
N ASP A 41 3.41 -9.17 -15.19
CA ASP A 41 3.65 -7.72 -15.21
C ASP A 41 4.18 -7.15 -13.87
N GLY A 42 4.56 -8.01 -12.93
CA GLY A 42 5.15 -7.61 -11.64
C GLY A 42 4.13 -7.13 -10.60
N GLN A 43 2.84 -7.47 -10.78
CA GLN A 43 1.81 -7.22 -9.77
C GLN A 43 1.84 -8.29 -8.69
N LEU A 44 1.82 -7.89 -7.42
CA LEU A 44 1.76 -8.81 -6.28
C LEU A 44 0.54 -8.51 -5.41
N LEU A 45 -0.21 -9.56 -5.05
CA LEU A 45 -1.18 -9.51 -3.96
C LEU A 45 -0.70 -10.45 -2.86
N ILE A 46 -0.52 -9.95 -1.64
CA ILE A 46 -0.23 -10.80 -0.49
C ILE A 46 -1.56 -11.24 0.11
N GLU A 47 -1.83 -12.53 0.03
CA GLU A 47 -2.97 -13.19 0.64
C GLU A 47 -2.50 -13.80 1.96
N SER A 48 -2.85 -13.15 3.07
CA SER A 48 -2.57 -13.70 4.38
C SER A 48 -3.46 -14.92 4.62
N GLU A 49 -2.86 -16.10 4.72
CA GLU A 49 -3.55 -17.35 5.04
C GLU A 49 -3.61 -17.62 6.56
N PHE A 50 -3.00 -16.74 7.37
CA PHE A 50 -2.81 -16.95 8.80
C PHE A 50 -3.68 -16.01 9.64
N GLN A 51 -4.17 -16.52 10.77
CA GLN A 51 -4.97 -15.74 11.73
C GLN A 51 -4.24 -14.49 12.24
N SER A 52 -2.90 -14.46 12.21
CA SER A 52 -2.09 -13.36 12.72
C SER A 52 -1.88 -12.21 11.73
N GLY A 53 -2.10 -12.40 10.42
CA GLY A 53 -1.74 -11.37 9.43
C GLY A 53 -0.22 -11.26 9.18
N VAL A 54 0.15 -10.34 8.29
CA VAL A 54 1.53 -9.98 7.91
C VAL A 54 2.02 -8.82 8.79
N ASP A 55 3.08 -9.03 9.57
CA ASP A 55 3.58 -8.04 10.53
C ASP A 55 4.90 -7.37 10.09
N ASP A 56 5.47 -6.54 10.96
CA ASP A 56 6.74 -5.86 10.70
C ASP A 56 7.94 -6.82 10.57
N GLU A 57 7.87 -8.02 11.13
CA GLU A 57 8.93 -9.03 10.96
C GLU A 57 8.86 -9.63 9.54
N ASP A 58 7.65 -9.87 9.04
CA ASP A 58 7.39 -10.34 7.68
C ASP A 58 7.86 -9.38 6.59
N ALA A 59 7.83 -8.07 6.86
CA ALA A 59 8.25 -7.04 5.92
C ALA A 59 9.68 -7.23 5.38
N THR A 60 10.53 -7.93 6.13
CA THR A 60 11.89 -8.29 5.68
C THR A 60 11.85 -9.23 4.46
N LEU A 61 10.88 -10.16 4.41
CA LEU A 61 10.69 -11.07 3.27
C LEU A 61 10.11 -10.33 2.05
N ILE A 62 9.25 -9.33 2.29
CA ILE A 62 8.66 -8.50 1.23
C ILE A 62 9.75 -7.73 0.49
N ASN A 63 10.76 -7.23 1.20
CA ASN A 63 11.89 -6.50 0.61
C ASN A 63 12.73 -7.31 -0.39
N GLU A 64 12.65 -8.65 -0.37
CA GLU A 64 13.33 -9.50 -1.34
C GLU A 64 12.63 -9.53 -2.71
N LEU A 65 11.39 -9.03 -2.79
CA LEU A 65 10.57 -9.00 -4.01
C LEU A 65 10.87 -7.73 -4.82
N ARG A 66 12.11 -7.59 -5.30
CA ARG A 66 12.65 -6.33 -5.86
C ARG A 66 11.92 -5.76 -7.09
N ASP A 67 11.27 -6.61 -7.87
CA ASP A 67 10.55 -6.20 -9.09
C ASP A 67 9.08 -5.83 -8.84
N LEU A 68 8.70 -5.72 -7.56
CA LEU A 68 7.33 -5.50 -7.15
C LEU A 68 6.86 -4.10 -7.54
N ARG A 69 5.73 -4.05 -8.26
CA ARG A 69 5.10 -2.78 -8.70
C ARG A 69 3.79 -2.50 -7.98
N PHE A 70 3.15 -3.54 -7.47
CA PHE A 70 1.87 -3.45 -6.76
C PHE A 70 2.00 -4.24 -5.47
N LEU A 71 1.70 -3.62 -4.34
CA LEU A 71 1.70 -4.25 -3.02
C LEU A 71 0.42 -3.87 -2.27
N SER A 72 -0.25 -4.89 -1.74
CA SER A 72 -1.30 -4.68 -0.77
C SER A 72 -1.01 -5.46 0.49
N LEU A 73 -1.08 -4.73 1.60
CA LEU A 73 -0.97 -5.21 2.97
C LEU A 73 -2.18 -4.72 3.78
N GLU A 74 -3.31 -4.48 3.10
CA GLU A 74 -4.53 -4.02 3.74
C GLU A 74 -4.94 -4.96 4.88
N ALA A 75 -5.41 -4.38 5.99
CA ALA A 75 -5.90 -5.10 7.15
C ALA A 75 -4.89 -6.09 7.76
N ASN A 76 -3.59 -5.80 7.65
CA ASN A 76 -2.53 -6.55 8.31
C ASN A 76 -1.95 -5.75 9.50
N PRO A 77 -1.41 -6.40 10.56
CA PRO A 77 -0.88 -5.75 11.75
C PRO A 77 0.50 -5.12 11.51
N LEU A 78 0.62 -4.31 10.47
CA LEU A 78 1.83 -3.65 10.03
C LEU A 78 1.91 -2.24 10.61
N GLY A 79 3.07 -1.85 11.12
CA GLY A 79 3.40 -0.51 11.61
C GLY A 79 4.52 0.15 10.81
N ASP A 80 5.02 1.27 11.32
CA ASP A 80 6.03 2.09 10.63
C ASP A 80 7.34 1.33 10.37
N SER A 81 7.73 0.43 11.29
CA SER A 81 8.93 -0.39 11.12
C SER A 81 8.80 -1.41 9.99
N GLY A 82 7.59 -1.87 9.68
CA GLY A 82 7.33 -2.70 8.51
C GLY A 82 7.59 -1.90 7.22
N ILE A 83 7.05 -0.68 7.13
CA ILE A 83 7.24 0.21 5.97
C ILE A 83 8.72 0.54 5.76
N GLU A 84 9.45 0.85 6.84
CA GLU A 84 10.89 1.11 6.79
C GLU A 84 11.64 -0.04 6.10
N ARG A 85 11.30 -1.30 6.41
CA ARG A 85 12.00 -2.49 5.91
C ARG A 85 11.83 -2.74 4.41
N PHE A 86 10.68 -2.41 3.82
CA PHE A 86 10.45 -2.58 2.38
C PHE A 86 10.48 -1.27 1.59
N SER A 87 10.85 -0.14 2.20
CA SER A 87 11.02 1.15 1.52
C SER A 87 12.06 1.14 0.39
N ALA A 88 12.93 0.12 0.35
CA ALA A 88 13.87 -0.10 -0.75
C ALA A 88 13.24 -0.72 -2.02
N LEU A 89 11.93 -1.02 -2.03
CA LEU A 89 11.19 -1.46 -3.21
C LEU A 89 10.81 -0.27 -4.10
N THR A 90 11.81 0.42 -4.62
CA THR A 90 11.63 1.71 -5.33
C THR A 90 10.81 1.60 -6.62
N GLU A 91 10.65 0.39 -7.17
CA GLU A 91 9.86 0.11 -8.38
C GLU A 91 8.33 0.08 -8.13
N LEU A 92 7.92 0.24 -6.87
CA LEU A 92 6.53 0.34 -6.44
C LEU A 92 5.81 1.50 -7.14
N LYS A 93 4.65 1.18 -7.73
CA LYS A 93 3.72 2.12 -8.35
C LYS A 93 2.43 2.22 -7.56
N ASP A 94 2.02 1.14 -6.92
CA ASP A 94 0.73 1.06 -6.24
C ASP A 94 0.88 0.37 -4.89
N LEU A 95 0.50 1.10 -3.83
CA LEU A 95 0.67 0.66 -2.45
C LEU A 95 -0.64 0.84 -1.68
N ASN A 96 -1.19 -0.28 -1.20
CA ASN A 96 -2.37 -0.28 -0.34
C ASN A 96 -2.01 -0.74 1.07
N LEU A 97 -2.10 0.21 2.01
CA LEU A 97 -1.86 0.07 3.45
C LEU A 97 -3.12 0.39 4.25
N ALA A 98 -4.30 0.31 3.63
CA ALA A 98 -5.55 0.59 4.32
C ALA A 98 -5.71 -0.29 5.56
N ASN A 99 -6.25 0.27 6.64
CA ASN A 99 -6.55 -0.47 7.87
C ASN A 99 -5.30 -1.16 8.48
N THR A 100 -4.14 -0.49 8.39
CA THR A 100 -2.89 -0.85 9.07
C THR A 100 -2.63 0.07 10.26
N GLN A 101 -1.58 -0.19 11.03
CA GLN A 101 -1.24 0.57 12.25
C GLN A 101 -0.25 1.71 12.00
N ILE A 102 -0.02 2.09 10.74
CA ILE A 102 0.95 3.13 10.37
C ILE A 102 0.58 4.51 10.91
N THR A 103 1.61 5.33 11.11
CA THR A 103 1.54 6.72 11.58
C THR A 103 2.27 7.66 10.61
N ASP A 104 2.39 8.93 10.98
CA ASP A 104 3.12 9.94 10.20
C ASP A 104 4.56 9.53 9.88
N ARG A 105 5.22 8.77 10.76
CA ARG A 105 6.58 8.27 10.56
C ARG A 105 6.68 7.35 9.33
N ALA A 106 5.66 6.54 9.04
CA ALA A 106 5.67 5.72 7.83
C ALA A 106 5.78 6.55 6.55
N LEU A 107 5.24 7.78 6.55
CA LEU A 107 5.23 8.63 5.36
C LEU A 107 6.62 9.16 5.00
N GLU A 108 7.54 9.27 5.97
CA GLU A 108 8.97 9.55 5.70
C GLU A 108 9.59 8.48 4.80
N PHE A 109 9.24 7.22 5.02
CA PHE A 109 9.72 6.09 4.23
C PHE A 109 8.96 5.96 2.90
N ILE A 110 7.64 6.16 2.90
CA ILE A 110 6.83 6.11 1.67
C ILE A 110 7.24 7.21 0.68
N ALA A 111 7.63 8.39 1.17
CA ALA A 111 8.13 9.48 0.32
C ALA A 111 9.39 9.09 -0.49
N THR A 112 10.13 8.05 -0.08
CA THR A 112 11.28 7.54 -0.83
C THR A 112 10.89 6.74 -2.08
N LEU A 113 9.63 6.30 -2.19
CA LEU A 113 9.10 5.52 -3.31
C LEU A 113 8.75 6.45 -4.48
N GLN A 114 9.78 6.96 -5.16
CA GLN A 114 9.65 8.01 -6.18
C GLN A 114 8.80 7.61 -7.41
N HIS A 115 8.58 6.31 -7.64
CA HIS A 115 7.73 5.80 -8.71
C HIS A 115 6.27 5.56 -8.31
N LEU A 116 5.91 5.83 -7.05
CA LEU A 116 4.58 5.60 -6.53
C LEU A 116 3.57 6.55 -7.17
N LYS A 117 2.50 5.97 -7.70
CA LYS A 117 1.38 6.63 -8.36
C LYS A 117 0.11 6.57 -7.53
N THR A 118 -0.12 5.44 -6.87
CA THR A 118 -1.32 5.21 -6.06
C THR A 118 -0.91 4.84 -4.64
N LEU A 119 -1.44 5.59 -3.68
CA LEU A 119 -1.28 5.31 -2.26
C LEU A 119 -2.64 5.26 -1.57
N ASN A 120 -2.95 4.16 -0.91
CA ASN A 120 -4.09 4.07 -0.01
C ASN A 120 -3.61 3.90 1.43
N ILE A 121 -3.88 4.90 2.26
CA ILE A 121 -3.58 4.92 3.70
C ILE A 121 -4.86 5.17 4.52
N SER A 122 -6.02 4.84 3.94
CA SER A 122 -7.30 4.98 4.63
C SER A 122 -7.36 4.13 5.90
N HIS A 123 -8.13 4.57 6.89
CA HIS A 123 -8.25 3.87 8.19
C HIS A 123 -6.90 3.70 8.93
N THR A 124 -6.00 4.66 8.84
CA THR A 124 -4.72 4.67 9.57
C THR A 124 -4.63 5.85 10.55
N HIS A 125 -3.51 5.97 11.28
CA HIS A 125 -3.31 7.01 12.29
C HIS A 125 -2.62 8.27 11.75
N VAL A 126 -2.47 8.39 10.42
CA VAL A 126 -1.84 9.53 9.74
C VAL A 126 -2.61 10.83 9.98
N SER A 127 -1.89 11.92 10.19
CA SER A 127 -2.37 13.27 10.46
C SER A 127 -1.91 14.30 9.42
N ASP A 128 -2.30 15.56 9.62
CA ASP A 128 -1.86 16.68 8.79
C ASP A 128 -0.34 16.87 8.75
N ASP A 129 0.36 16.50 9.84
CA ASP A 129 1.82 16.61 9.92
C ASP A 129 2.50 15.58 9.01
N GLY A 130 1.97 14.35 8.95
CA GLY A 130 2.53 13.28 8.13
C GLY A 130 2.38 13.54 6.64
N ILE A 131 1.22 14.03 6.21
CA ILE A 131 0.95 14.26 4.77
C ILE A 131 1.87 15.31 4.15
N GLN A 132 2.55 16.14 4.95
CA GLN A 132 3.59 17.05 4.46
C GLN A 132 4.75 16.32 3.78
N GLN A 133 5.00 15.04 4.11
CA GLN A 133 6.02 14.23 3.44
C GLN A 133 5.62 13.81 2.01
N LEU A 134 4.32 13.83 1.70
CA LEU A 134 3.79 13.33 0.42
C LEU A 134 3.68 14.42 -0.65
N ILE A 135 3.73 15.71 -0.27
CA ILE A 135 3.48 16.84 -1.16
C ILE A 135 4.54 17.02 -2.26
N ASP A 136 5.71 16.42 -2.09
CA ASP A 136 6.83 16.49 -3.03
C ASP A 136 6.99 15.20 -3.85
N MET A 137 6.06 14.24 -3.73
CA MET A 137 6.09 13.01 -4.53
C MET A 137 5.71 13.32 -5.99
N PRO A 138 6.66 13.20 -6.94
CA PRO A 138 6.49 13.78 -8.28
C PRO A 138 5.50 13.02 -9.17
N ASN A 139 5.23 11.75 -8.85
CA ASN A 139 4.43 10.84 -9.66
C ASN A 139 3.11 10.43 -9.00
N LEU A 140 2.77 10.99 -7.83
CA LEU A 140 1.56 10.58 -7.11
C LEU A 140 0.32 11.11 -7.84
N GLU A 141 -0.49 10.17 -8.33
CA GLU A 141 -1.69 10.41 -9.14
C GLU A 141 -2.98 10.19 -8.33
N SER A 142 -2.95 9.34 -7.31
CA SER A 142 -4.10 9.06 -6.44
C SER A 142 -3.66 8.81 -5.00
N LEU A 143 -4.36 9.46 -4.05
CA LEU A 143 -4.13 9.33 -2.62
C LEU A 143 -5.47 9.18 -1.88
N ASP A 144 -5.61 8.10 -1.11
CA ASP A 144 -6.73 7.89 -0.20
C ASP A 144 -6.32 8.21 1.24
N VAL A 145 -6.97 9.20 1.84
CA VAL A 145 -6.82 9.58 3.26
C VAL A 145 -8.13 9.46 4.03
N SER A 146 -9.13 8.75 3.49
CA SER A 146 -10.41 8.55 4.17
C SER A 146 -10.21 7.88 5.53
N MET A 147 -10.99 8.32 6.52
CA MET A 147 -10.96 7.73 7.87
C MET A 147 -9.57 7.78 8.54
N THR A 148 -8.75 8.78 8.20
CA THR A 148 -7.50 9.11 8.90
C THR A 148 -7.72 10.27 9.89
N ARG A 149 -6.64 10.82 10.45
CA ARG A 149 -6.66 12.05 11.26
C ARG A 149 -6.35 13.31 10.43
N VAL A 150 -6.25 13.18 9.11
CA VAL A 150 -6.12 14.32 8.20
C VAL A 150 -7.40 15.16 8.25
N THR A 151 -7.25 16.46 8.45
CA THR A 151 -8.36 17.39 8.56
C THR A 151 -8.79 17.92 7.18
N PRO A 152 -9.97 18.53 7.06
CA PRO A 152 -10.36 19.24 5.84
C PRO A 152 -9.37 20.35 5.43
N GLU A 153 -8.66 20.95 6.38
CA GLU A 153 -7.55 21.87 6.12
C GLU A 153 -6.37 21.15 5.45
N GLY A 154 -5.94 20.01 5.99
CA GLY A 154 -4.89 19.18 5.39
C GLY A 154 -5.23 18.69 3.98
N VAL A 155 -6.47 18.25 3.73
CA VAL A 155 -6.91 17.87 2.38
C VAL A 155 -6.87 19.06 1.42
N ARG A 156 -7.26 20.26 1.86
CA ARG A 156 -7.16 21.47 1.02
C ARG A 156 -5.71 21.80 0.68
N GLU A 157 -4.78 21.59 1.60
CA GLU A 157 -3.35 21.75 1.34
C GLU A 157 -2.86 20.72 0.31
N LEU A 158 -3.22 19.44 0.47
CA LEU A 158 -2.89 18.39 -0.50
C LEU A 158 -3.39 18.74 -1.90
N LYS A 159 -4.67 19.14 -2.05
CA LYS A 159 -5.24 19.53 -3.34
C LYS A 159 -4.54 20.76 -3.95
N LYS A 160 -4.00 21.65 -3.12
CA LYS A 160 -3.24 22.82 -3.59
C LYS A 160 -1.83 22.45 -4.06
N ARG A 161 -1.16 21.54 -3.36
CA ARG A 161 0.23 21.13 -3.63
C ARG A 161 0.33 20.06 -4.71
N LEU A 162 -0.66 19.18 -4.80
CA LEU A 162 -0.77 18.09 -5.75
C LEU A 162 -2.03 18.27 -6.62
N PRO A 163 -2.10 19.31 -7.46
CA PRO A 163 -3.33 19.68 -8.17
C PRO A 163 -3.81 18.63 -9.19
N SER A 164 -2.93 17.75 -9.64
CA SER A 164 -3.24 16.64 -10.55
C SER A 164 -3.53 15.33 -9.82
N CYS A 165 -3.26 15.26 -8.51
CA CYS A 165 -3.49 14.06 -7.71
C CYS A 165 -4.94 13.98 -7.27
N LYS A 166 -5.57 12.84 -7.52
CA LYS A 166 -6.92 12.56 -7.05
C LYS A 166 -6.88 12.23 -5.56
N ILE A 167 -7.36 13.16 -4.74
CA ILE A 167 -7.50 12.96 -3.29
C ILE A 167 -8.89 12.41 -2.96
N VAL A 168 -8.94 11.28 -2.25
CA VAL A 168 -10.16 10.69 -1.67
C VAL A 168 -10.16 10.97 -0.17
N GLU A 169 -11.28 11.51 0.34
CA GLU A 169 -11.47 11.96 1.73
C GLU A 169 -12.76 11.39 2.31
#